data_AF-A0A6U8JDJ1-F1
#
_entry.id   AF-A0A6U8JDJ1-F1
#
_cell.length_a   1.000
_cell.length_b   1.000
_cell.length_c   1.000
_cell.angle_alpha   90.00
_cell.angle_beta   90.00
_cell.angle_gamma   90.00
#
_symmetry.space_group_name_H-M   'P 1'
#
loop_
_entity.id
_entity.type
_entity.pdbx_description
1 polymer ?
#
loop_
_entity_poly.entity_id
_entity_poly.type
_entity_poly.pdbx_seq_one_letter_code
_entity_poly.pdbx_strand_id
1 'polypeptide(L)'
;MARESPPPYQLLPGDPFNLTLGVLVASLLAACKRVPGLAPLVQWQLNAYTNWNLIFIMLRLALKQKQWDPFLAVNSVGILVGFRTAMAQGIDENMRTKIRHLGLPLSRRTFVCLDHLLHTVPPALLVSHLVRRRKRVPLLNIVYVIGLSTWFNFRQSGLAHAPRRVPRLPELPMVCVHRQSGHLDASEIYVPHPWRRTWAREAASHPCRKPPWPLTSSLRRAASCARCPAEPSISHNFRRVQVSILVGCAATPPLVDALIRKERWRVLALASAMLLPYLSSSLDPRLRQRYFFEFQLQRLRKEEESRTCEDAPRSVTPGGAFRSRPTGARQVGRCNTTEL
;
A
#
# COMPACT_ATOMS: atom_id res chain seq x y z
N MET A 1 27.81 -2.40 -36.70
CA MET A 1 27.34 -2.76 -35.35
C MET A 1 26.59 -4.08 -35.46
N ALA A 2 27.02 -5.13 -34.75
CA ALA A 2 26.27 -6.40 -34.75
C ALA A 2 24.88 -6.15 -34.16
N ARG A 3 23.81 -6.62 -34.83
CA ARG A 3 22.46 -6.60 -34.25
C ARG A 3 22.48 -7.47 -33.00
N GLU A 4 22.27 -6.87 -31.83
CA GLU A 4 22.02 -7.65 -30.62
C GLU A 4 20.81 -8.56 -30.89
N SER A 5 20.93 -9.83 -30.52
CA SER A 5 19.81 -10.78 -30.59
C SER A 5 18.63 -10.20 -29.79
N PRO A 6 17.38 -10.35 -30.27
CA PRO A 6 16.23 -9.86 -29.55
C PRO A 6 16.20 -10.44 -28.12
N PRO A 7 15.72 -9.67 -27.12
CA PRO A 7 15.62 -10.17 -25.77
C PRO A 7 14.73 -11.42 -25.73
N PRO A 8 15.04 -12.41 -24.87
CA PRO A 8 14.21 -13.60 -24.75
C PRO A 8 12.79 -13.22 -24.33
N TYR A 9 11.78 -13.95 -24.82
CA TYR A 9 10.36 -13.69 -24.51
C TYR A 9 9.88 -12.27 -24.84
N GLN A 10 10.45 -11.65 -25.89
CA GLN A 10 9.98 -10.36 -26.38
C GLN A 10 8.55 -10.50 -26.93
N LEU A 11 7.60 -9.78 -26.33
CA LEU A 11 6.19 -9.88 -26.73
C LEU A 11 5.85 -9.00 -27.93
N LEU A 12 6.51 -7.85 -28.08
CA LEU A 12 6.30 -6.92 -29.19
C LEU A 12 7.59 -6.67 -29.96
N PRO A 13 7.60 -6.85 -31.29
CA PRO A 13 8.72 -6.40 -32.13
C PRO A 13 8.96 -4.90 -31.91
N GLY A 14 10.21 -4.52 -31.66
CA GLY A 14 10.58 -3.11 -31.46
C GLY A 14 10.46 -2.59 -30.03
N ASP A 15 10.15 -3.44 -29.04
CA ASP A 15 10.29 -3.10 -27.62
C ASP A 15 11.69 -3.52 -27.10
N PRO A 16 12.72 -2.64 -27.15
CA PRO A 16 14.08 -3.01 -26.77
C PRO A 16 14.23 -3.32 -25.27
N PHE A 17 13.24 -2.94 -24.47
CA PHE A 17 13.27 -3.11 -23.02
C PHE A 17 12.34 -4.25 -22.55
N ASN A 18 11.59 -4.88 -23.45
CA ASN A 18 10.51 -5.83 -23.13
C ASN A 18 9.61 -5.31 -21.99
N LEU A 19 9.29 -4.02 -22.05
CA LEU A 19 8.41 -3.33 -21.12
C LEU A 19 7.00 -3.88 -21.16
N THR A 20 6.52 -4.34 -22.32
CA THR A 20 5.18 -4.94 -22.43
C THR A 20 5.05 -6.15 -21.52
N LEU A 21 6.06 -7.02 -21.46
CA LEU A 21 6.08 -8.14 -20.51
C LEU A 21 6.10 -7.64 -19.06
N GLY A 22 6.90 -6.62 -18.76
CA GLY A 22 6.94 -6.02 -17.43
C GLY A 22 5.60 -5.44 -16.98
N VAL A 23 4.90 -4.72 -17.87
CA VAL A 23 3.57 -4.15 -17.63
C VAL A 23 2.52 -5.25 -17.46
N LEU A 24 2.58 -6.32 -18.25
CA LEU A 24 1.71 -7.48 -18.11
C LEU A 24 1.87 -8.11 -16.72
N VAL A 25 3.10 -8.39 -16.31
CA VAL A 25 3.41 -8.94 -14.97
C VAL A 25 2.91 -8.02 -13.87
N ALA A 26 3.16 -6.72 -13.98
CA ALA A 26 2.66 -5.72 -13.04
C ALA A 26 1.13 -5.76 -12.93
N SER A 27 0.44 -5.81 -14.07
CA SER A 27 -1.01 -5.83 -14.14
C SER A 27 -1.57 -7.10 -13.52
N LEU A 28 -0.94 -8.25 -13.78
CA LEU A 28 -1.28 -9.53 -13.17
C LEU A 28 -1.09 -9.49 -11.65
N LEU A 29 0.06 -9.02 -11.15
CA LEU A 29 0.29 -8.87 -9.70
C LEU A 29 -0.76 -7.97 -9.05
N ALA A 30 -1.13 -6.87 -9.70
CA ALA A 30 -2.20 -5.99 -9.23
C ALA A 30 -3.60 -6.62 -9.27
N ALA A 31 -3.86 -7.54 -10.21
CA ALA A 31 -5.10 -8.29 -10.31
C ALA A 31 -5.17 -9.41 -9.26
N CYS A 32 -4.05 -10.07 -8.97
CA CYS A 32 -3.94 -11.17 -8.01
C CYS A 32 -4.01 -10.72 -6.53
N LYS A 33 -4.22 -9.43 -6.27
CA LYS A 33 -4.34 -8.85 -4.92
C LYS A 33 -5.44 -9.51 -4.06
N ARG A 34 -6.51 -9.99 -4.70
CA ARG A 34 -7.71 -10.54 -4.04
C ARG A 34 -8.14 -11.88 -4.63
N VAL A 35 -7.21 -12.83 -4.67
CA VAL A 35 -7.58 -14.21 -5.00
C VAL A 35 -8.29 -14.82 -3.78
N PRO A 36 -9.57 -15.20 -3.90
CA PRO A 36 -10.30 -15.85 -2.80
C PRO A 36 -9.65 -17.20 -2.46
N GLY A 37 -9.66 -17.56 -1.18
CA GLY A 37 -9.11 -18.82 -0.69
C GLY A 37 -7.59 -18.82 -0.41
N LEU A 38 -6.88 -17.72 -0.67
CA LEU A 38 -5.48 -17.60 -0.25
C LEU A 38 -5.37 -17.41 1.26
N ALA A 39 -4.34 -18.02 1.87
CA ALA A 39 -4.00 -17.79 3.26
C ALA A 39 -3.74 -16.28 3.51
N PRO A 40 -4.18 -15.71 4.66
CA PRO A 40 -4.03 -14.28 4.95
C PRO A 40 -2.60 -13.76 4.82
N LEU A 41 -1.61 -14.58 5.20
CA LEU A 41 -0.19 -14.25 5.05
C LEU A 41 0.20 -14.10 3.57
N VAL A 42 -0.22 -15.02 2.70
CA VAL A 42 0.08 -14.96 1.26
C VAL A 42 -0.59 -13.75 0.63
N GLN A 43 -1.86 -13.51 0.96
CA GLN A 43 -2.58 -12.32 0.49
C GLN A 43 -1.89 -11.03 0.97
N TRP A 44 -1.43 -11.00 2.21
CA TRP A 44 -0.66 -9.89 2.75
C TRP A 44 0.65 -9.66 2.00
N GLN A 45 1.39 -10.73 1.67
CA GLN A 45 2.60 -10.64 0.86
C GLN A 45 2.30 -10.18 -0.59
N LEU A 46 1.17 -10.57 -1.18
CA LEU A 46 0.74 -10.08 -2.50
C LEU A 46 0.29 -8.61 -2.47
N ASN A 47 -0.06 -8.09 -1.30
CA ASN A 47 -0.39 -6.67 -1.11
C ASN A 47 0.87 -5.80 -0.91
N ALA A 48 2.03 -6.42 -0.69
CA ALA A 48 3.28 -5.74 -0.43
C ALA A 48 3.98 -5.33 -1.74
N TYR A 49 4.08 -4.02 -1.96
CA TYR A 49 4.81 -3.47 -3.10
C TYR A 49 6.29 -3.92 -3.14
N THR A 50 6.88 -4.12 -1.97
CA THR A 50 8.27 -4.54 -1.79
C THR A 50 8.47 -5.97 -2.30
N ASN A 51 7.49 -6.84 -2.10
CA ASN A 51 7.51 -8.18 -2.67
C ASN A 51 7.31 -8.16 -4.17
N TRP A 52 6.54 -7.22 -4.72
CA TRP A 52 6.45 -7.10 -6.17
C TRP A 52 7.78 -6.74 -6.78
N ASN A 53 8.55 -5.84 -6.15
CA ASN A 53 9.90 -5.55 -6.58
C ASN A 53 10.80 -6.80 -6.55
N LEU A 54 10.69 -7.63 -5.51
CA LEU A 54 11.41 -8.91 -5.45
C LEU A 54 10.94 -9.89 -6.53
N ILE A 55 9.63 -10.01 -6.77
CA ILE A 55 9.08 -10.85 -7.83
C ILE A 55 9.60 -10.39 -9.19
N PHE A 56 9.63 -9.09 -9.44
CA PHE A 56 10.21 -8.54 -10.66
C PHE A 56 11.70 -8.87 -10.81
N ILE A 57 12.47 -8.80 -9.72
CA ILE A 57 13.88 -9.22 -9.73
C ILE A 57 14.01 -10.72 -10.00
N MET A 58 13.21 -11.56 -9.34
CA MET A 58 13.21 -13.02 -9.54
C MET A 58 12.82 -13.39 -10.98
N LEU A 59 11.78 -12.77 -11.53
CA LEU A 59 11.36 -12.95 -12.92
C LEU A 59 12.43 -12.46 -13.89
N ARG A 60 13.10 -11.34 -13.59
CA ARG A 60 14.25 -10.88 -14.36
C ARG A 60 15.34 -11.95 -14.39
N LEU A 61 15.65 -12.58 -13.26
CA LEU A 61 16.66 -13.64 -13.18
C LEU A 61 16.22 -14.87 -13.99
N ALA A 62 15.02 -15.37 -13.72
CA ALA A 62 14.46 -16.57 -14.35
C ALA A 62 14.32 -16.44 -15.87
N LEU A 63 13.78 -15.31 -16.34
CA LEU A 63 13.52 -15.04 -17.75
C LEU A 63 14.71 -14.37 -18.46
N LYS A 64 15.85 -14.20 -17.77
CA LYS A 64 17.08 -13.58 -18.29
C LYS A 64 16.88 -12.16 -18.86
N GLN A 65 15.94 -11.38 -18.31
CA GLN A 65 15.58 -10.04 -18.79
C GLN A 65 16.56 -8.95 -18.32
N LYS A 66 17.84 -9.03 -18.73
CA LYS A 66 18.90 -8.07 -18.32
C LYS A 66 18.58 -6.61 -18.68
N GLN A 67 17.71 -6.38 -19.64
CA GLN A 67 17.25 -5.07 -20.04
C GLN A 67 16.34 -4.40 -19.01
N TRP A 68 15.78 -5.15 -18.05
CA TRP A 68 15.02 -4.61 -16.92
C TRP A 68 15.89 -4.00 -15.82
N ASP A 69 17.20 -4.27 -15.79
CA ASP A 69 18.10 -3.81 -14.72
C ASP A 69 17.99 -2.29 -14.43
N PRO A 70 17.96 -1.39 -15.43
CA PRO A 70 17.79 0.05 -15.19
C PRO A 70 16.44 0.39 -14.54
N PHE A 71 15.35 -0.19 -15.04
CA PHE A 71 14.00 -0.02 -14.48
C PHE A 71 13.95 -0.48 -13.02
N LEU A 72 14.45 -1.68 -12.75
CA LEU A 72 14.46 -2.27 -11.41
C LEU A 72 15.35 -1.48 -10.45
N ALA A 73 16.46 -0.92 -10.93
CA ALA A 73 17.32 -0.06 -10.11
C ALA A 73 16.60 1.21 -9.69
N VAL A 74 15.96 1.93 -10.63
CA VAL A 74 15.17 3.13 -10.34
C VAL A 74 14.04 2.81 -9.37
N ASN A 75 13.32 1.72 -9.60
CA ASN A 75 12.24 1.30 -8.71
C ASN A 75 12.74 0.97 -7.31
N SER A 76 13.82 0.17 -7.21
CA SER A 76 14.37 -0.28 -5.93
C SER A 76 14.93 0.87 -5.10
N VAL A 77 15.57 1.86 -5.73
CA VAL A 77 16.07 3.05 -5.04
C VAL A 77 14.91 3.94 -4.60
N GLY A 78 13.89 4.13 -5.45
CA GLY A 78 12.66 4.83 -5.07
C GLY A 78 12.00 4.20 -3.84
N ILE A 79 11.87 2.86 -3.83
CA ILE A 79 11.37 2.09 -2.67
C ILE A 79 12.24 2.33 -1.44
N LEU A 80 13.56 2.20 -1.56
CA LEU A 80 14.48 2.38 -0.43
C LEU A 80 14.30 3.76 0.22
N VAL A 81 14.35 4.83 -0.58
CA VAL A 81 14.23 6.21 -0.07
C VAL A 81 12.84 6.46 0.52
N GLY A 82 11.80 5.93 -0.14
CA GLY A 82 10.41 5.91 0.35
C GLY A 82 10.26 5.26 1.72
N PHE A 83 10.73 4.02 1.85
CA PHE A 83 10.60 3.23 3.07
C PHE A 83 11.43 3.80 4.20
N ARG A 84 12.67 4.22 3.97
CA ARG A 84 13.48 4.86 5.03
C ARG A 84 12.78 6.10 5.57
N THR A 85 12.22 6.91 4.68
CA THR A 85 11.43 8.09 5.06
C THR A 85 10.18 7.71 5.86
N ALA A 86 9.46 6.66 5.46
CA ALA A 86 8.30 6.17 6.22
C ALA A 86 8.69 5.58 7.59
N MET A 87 9.81 4.88 7.70
CA MET A 87 10.36 4.37 8.97
C MET A 87 10.73 5.52 9.91
N ALA A 88 11.29 6.62 9.39
CA ALA A 88 11.55 7.82 10.19
C ALA A 88 10.26 8.42 10.79
N GLN A 89 9.12 8.23 10.12
CA GLN A 89 7.80 8.65 10.57
C GLN A 89 7.15 7.68 11.58
N GLY A 90 7.79 6.56 11.91
CA GLY A 90 7.30 5.60 12.91
C GLY A 90 6.46 4.44 12.34
N ILE A 91 6.53 4.18 11.03
CA ILE A 91 5.82 3.03 10.45
C ILE A 91 6.37 1.67 10.90
N ASP A 92 7.61 1.62 11.40
CA ASP A 92 8.29 0.40 11.82
C ASP A 92 7.53 -0.32 12.92
N GLU A 93 7.08 0.40 13.95
CA GLU A 93 6.35 -0.20 15.08
C GLU A 93 4.96 -0.69 14.65
N ASN A 94 4.30 0.04 13.74
CA ASN A 94 3.01 -0.35 13.18
C ASN A 94 3.14 -1.64 12.36
N MET A 95 4.19 -1.74 11.53
CA MET A 95 4.47 -2.96 10.76
C MET A 95 4.78 -4.14 11.67
N ARG A 96 5.63 -3.96 12.69
CA ARG A 96 5.96 -5.01 13.66
C ARG A 96 4.73 -5.50 14.41
N THR A 97 3.87 -4.58 14.85
CA THR A 97 2.63 -4.95 15.57
C THR A 97 1.67 -5.69 14.65
N LYS A 98 1.51 -5.24 13.40
CA LYS A 98 0.71 -5.96 12.40
C LYS A 98 1.23 -7.36 12.12
N ILE A 99 2.54 -7.52 11.97
CA ILE A 99 3.19 -8.82 11.75
C ILE A 99 2.98 -9.75 12.96
N ARG A 100 3.03 -9.21 14.18
CA ARG A 100 2.66 -9.95 15.40
C ARG A 100 1.22 -10.42 15.38
N HIS A 101 0.26 -9.59 14.95
CA HIS A 101 -1.15 -9.99 14.80
C HIS A 101 -1.39 -11.06 13.73
N LEU A 102 -0.47 -11.21 12.77
CA LEU A 102 -0.48 -12.31 11.80
C LEU A 102 0.12 -13.61 12.35
N GLY A 103 0.44 -13.67 13.65
CA GLY A 103 1.03 -14.85 14.30
C GLY A 103 2.54 -14.99 14.12
N LEU A 104 3.22 -13.94 13.66
CA LEU A 104 4.67 -13.97 13.40
C LEU A 104 5.39 -12.92 14.28
N PRO A 105 5.58 -13.16 15.58
CA PRO A 105 6.26 -12.18 16.44
C PRO A 105 7.73 -12.00 16.01
N LEU A 106 8.07 -10.86 15.42
CA LEU A 106 9.45 -10.52 15.06
C LEU A 106 10.10 -9.68 16.15
N SER A 107 11.30 -10.09 16.58
CA SER A 107 12.17 -9.23 17.37
C SER A 107 12.52 -7.95 16.59
N ARG A 108 12.84 -6.85 17.29
CA ARG A 108 13.22 -5.59 16.64
C ARG A 108 14.45 -5.78 15.73
N ARG A 109 15.44 -6.56 16.18
CA ARG A 109 16.65 -6.86 15.40
C ARG A 109 16.30 -7.63 14.13
N THR A 110 15.49 -8.69 14.25
CA THR A 110 15.04 -9.49 13.10
C THR A 110 14.29 -8.63 12.08
N PHE A 111 13.38 -7.76 12.55
CA PHE A 111 12.64 -6.86 11.67
C PHE A 111 13.58 -5.90 10.90
N VAL A 112 14.56 -5.29 11.58
CA VAL A 112 15.55 -4.41 10.95
C VAL A 112 16.40 -5.17 9.93
N CYS A 113 16.86 -6.38 10.26
CA CYS A 113 17.61 -7.21 9.31
C CYS A 113 16.78 -7.54 8.07
N LEU A 114 15.54 -7.99 8.24
CA LEU A 114 14.63 -8.27 7.13
C LEU A 114 14.36 -7.02 6.29
N ASP A 115 14.14 -5.88 6.93
CA ASP A 115 13.97 -4.60 6.24
C ASP A 115 15.18 -4.23 5.37
N HIS A 116 16.41 -4.40 5.88
CA HIS A 116 17.62 -4.20 5.07
C HIS A 116 17.73 -5.18 3.91
N LEU A 117 17.40 -6.46 4.13
CA LEU A 117 17.41 -7.48 3.07
C LEU A 117 16.39 -7.16 1.97
N LEU A 118 15.21 -6.65 2.33
CA LEU A 118 14.13 -6.37 1.38
C LEU A 118 14.27 -5.01 0.67
N HIS A 119 14.86 -4.01 1.33
CA HIS A 119 14.86 -2.62 0.81
C HIS A 119 16.24 -2.09 0.47
N THR A 120 17.32 -2.55 1.12
CA THR A 120 18.67 -2.03 0.91
C THR A 120 19.50 -2.91 -0.02
N VAL A 121 19.43 -4.23 0.14
CA VAL A 121 20.20 -5.16 -0.69
C VAL A 121 19.82 -5.09 -2.17
N PRO A 122 18.53 -5.10 -2.57
CA PRO A 122 18.16 -5.08 -3.98
C PRO A 122 18.70 -3.88 -4.77
N PRO A 123 18.50 -2.61 -4.33
CA PRO A 123 19.08 -1.48 -5.07
C PRO A 123 20.60 -1.49 -5.06
N ALA A 124 21.25 -1.90 -3.97
CA ALA A 124 22.71 -1.99 -3.91
C ALA A 124 23.27 -2.97 -4.94
N LEU A 125 22.67 -4.15 -5.06
CA LEU A 125 23.06 -5.16 -6.05
C LEU A 125 22.81 -4.68 -7.48
N LEU A 126 21.63 -4.12 -7.76
CA LEU A 126 21.26 -3.63 -9.10
C LEU A 126 22.15 -2.47 -9.54
N VAL A 127 22.39 -1.48 -8.68
CA VAL A 127 23.27 -0.34 -8.96
C VAL A 127 24.71 -0.82 -9.16
N SER A 128 25.23 -1.68 -8.26
CA SER A 128 26.58 -2.25 -8.40
C SER A 128 26.75 -2.96 -9.74
N HIS A 129 25.73 -3.74 -10.14
CA HIS A 129 25.73 -4.49 -11.38
C HIS A 129 25.68 -3.58 -12.63
N LEU A 130 24.87 -2.51 -12.61
CA LEU A 130 24.85 -1.50 -13.66
C LEU A 130 26.20 -0.79 -13.80
N VAL A 131 26.80 -0.40 -12.68
CA VAL A 131 28.11 0.28 -12.63
C VAL A 131 29.22 -0.61 -13.18
N ARG A 132 29.27 -1.88 -12.74
CA ARG A 132 30.24 -2.88 -13.25
C ARG A 132 30.15 -3.06 -14.77
N ARG A 133 28.94 -3.04 -15.32
CA ARG A 133 28.69 -3.14 -16.76
C ARG A 133 28.79 -1.82 -17.52
N ARG A 134 29.08 -0.71 -16.82
CA ARG A 134 29.01 0.66 -17.36
C ARG A 134 27.70 0.97 -18.09
N LYS A 135 26.60 0.36 -17.63
CA LYS A 135 25.27 0.52 -18.23
C LYS A 135 24.58 1.71 -17.58
N ARG A 136 24.35 2.76 -18.37
CA ARG A 136 23.61 3.95 -17.92
C ARG A 136 22.12 3.65 -17.80
N VAL A 137 21.43 4.47 -17.02
CA VAL A 137 19.98 4.36 -16.80
C VAL A 137 19.27 5.41 -17.64
N PRO A 138 18.45 5.03 -18.64
CA PRO A 138 17.64 5.98 -19.39
C PRO A 138 16.63 6.70 -18.48
N LEU A 139 16.48 8.03 -18.64
CA LEU A 139 15.52 8.84 -17.86
C LEU A 139 14.07 8.35 -17.98
N LEU A 140 13.71 7.74 -19.12
CA LEU A 140 12.38 7.18 -19.36
C LEU A 140 11.96 6.14 -18.30
N ASN A 141 12.93 5.46 -17.66
CA ASN A 141 12.64 4.54 -16.55
C ASN A 141 11.99 5.24 -15.36
N ILE A 142 12.28 6.52 -15.13
CA ILE A 142 11.63 7.32 -14.08
C ILE A 142 10.13 7.42 -14.37
N VAL A 143 9.76 7.73 -15.61
CA VAL A 143 8.36 7.84 -16.05
C VAL A 143 7.63 6.50 -15.86
N TYR A 144 8.26 5.39 -16.26
CA TYR A 144 7.67 4.07 -16.07
C TYR A 144 7.47 3.71 -14.61
N VAL A 145 8.46 3.97 -13.75
CA VAL A 145 8.34 3.68 -12.31
C VAL A 145 7.27 4.55 -11.65
N ILE A 146 7.17 5.83 -12.01
CA ILE A 146 6.14 6.74 -11.48
C ILE A 146 4.76 6.31 -11.97
N GLY A 147 4.60 6.04 -13.27
CA GLY A 147 3.36 5.59 -13.86
C GLY A 147 2.88 4.29 -13.23
N LEU A 148 3.78 3.33 -13.07
CA LEU A 148 3.49 2.05 -12.43
C LEU A 148 3.12 2.24 -10.94
N SER A 149 3.88 3.03 -10.20
CA SER A 149 3.56 3.38 -8.80
C SER A 149 2.19 4.04 -8.70
N THR A 150 1.86 4.95 -9.61
CA THR A 150 0.56 5.64 -9.65
C THR A 150 -0.58 4.67 -9.93
N TRP A 151 -0.41 3.80 -10.92
CA TRP A 151 -1.38 2.74 -11.24
C TRP A 151 -1.65 1.84 -10.04
N PHE A 152 -0.59 1.42 -9.34
CA PHE A 152 -0.72 0.58 -8.16
C PHE A 152 -1.47 1.27 -7.03
N ASN A 153 -1.18 2.54 -6.76
CA ASN A 153 -1.99 3.32 -5.82
C ASN A 153 -3.46 3.32 -6.22
N PHE A 154 -3.75 3.59 -7.50
CA PHE A 154 -5.12 3.65 -8.00
C PHE A 154 -5.85 2.32 -7.76
N ARG A 155 -5.23 1.19 -8.09
CA ARG A 155 -5.81 -0.15 -7.87
C ARG A 155 -5.99 -0.49 -6.39
N GLN A 156 -5.11 -0.02 -5.51
CA GLN A 156 -5.30 -0.15 -4.07
C GLN A 156 -6.42 0.75 -3.52
N SER A 157 -6.81 1.79 -4.26
CA SER A 157 -7.82 2.78 -3.84
C SER A 157 -9.23 2.45 -4.35
N GLY A 158 -9.36 2.08 -5.63
CA GLY A 158 -10.65 1.96 -6.33
C GLY A 158 -11.54 0.78 -5.92
N LEU A 159 -11.04 -0.15 -5.10
CA LEU A 159 -11.75 -1.37 -4.70
C LEU A 159 -12.40 -1.29 -3.30
N ALA A 160 -12.36 -0.12 -2.66
CA ALA A 160 -13.06 0.14 -1.40
C ALA A 160 -14.54 0.51 -1.59
N HIS A 161 -15.03 0.64 -2.83
CA HIS A 161 -16.39 1.09 -3.15
C HIS A 161 -17.08 0.18 -4.17
N ALA A 162 -17.15 -1.12 -3.91
CA ALA A 162 -18.36 -1.82 -4.29
C ALA A 162 -19.40 -1.46 -3.22
N PRO A 163 -20.47 -0.73 -3.53
CA PRO A 163 -21.51 -0.45 -2.54
C PRO A 163 -21.98 -1.81 -2.00
N ARG A 164 -21.74 -2.07 -0.71
CA ARG A 164 -22.50 -3.11 0.00
C ARG A 164 -23.95 -2.76 -0.27
N ARG A 165 -24.67 -3.65 -0.97
CA ARG A 165 -26.12 -3.53 -1.11
C ARG A 165 -26.66 -3.49 0.31
N VAL A 166 -26.96 -2.28 0.79
CA VAL A 166 -27.74 -2.11 2.00
C VAL A 166 -29.09 -2.75 1.67
N PRO A 167 -29.59 -3.70 2.48
CA PRO A 167 -30.92 -4.26 2.26
C PRO A 167 -31.91 -3.11 2.14
N ARG A 168 -32.69 -3.11 1.05
CA ARG A 168 -33.70 -2.07 0.78
C ARG A 168 -34.64 -2.00 1.97
N LEU A 169 -34.52 -0.96 2.78
CA LEU A 169 -35.62 -0.53 3.65
C LEU A 169 -36.72 0.06 2.74
N PRO A 170 -38.00 -0.17 3.06
CA PRO A 170 -39.12 0.34 2.28
C PRO A 170 -39.11 1.87 2.24
N GLU A 171 -39.58 2.37 1.10
CA GLU A 171 -39.30 3.66 0.51
C GLU A 171 -39.70 4.86 1.37
N LEU A 172 -38.72 5.71 1.70
CA LEU A 172 -38.93 7.14 1.94
C LEU A 172 -38.09 7.91 0.92
N PRO A 173 -38.62 9.00 0.33
CA PRO A 173 -37.91 9.76 -0.70
C PRO A 173 -36.84 10.63 -0.05
N MET A 174 -35.69 10.04 0.28
CA MET A 174 -34.50 10.77 0.68
C MET A 174 -33.59 10.96 -0.53
N VAL A 175 -33.44 12.22 -0.95
CA VAL A 175 -32.40 12.67 -1.87
C VAL A 175 -31.04 12.29 -1.27
N CYS A 176 -30.46 11.20 -1.75
CA CYS A 176 -29.15 10.73 -1.37
C CYS A 176 -28.08 11.67 -1.95
N VAL A 177 -27.69 12.70 -1.19
CA VAL A 177 -26.38 13.31 -1.38
C VAL A 177 -25.35 12.25 -1.01
N HIS A 178 -24.71 11.67 -2.03
CA HIS A 178 -23.62 10.71 -1.88
C HIS A 178 -22.44 11.36 -1.15
N ARG A 179 -22.42 11.23 0.19
CA ARG A 179 -21.21 11.43 0.98
C ARG A 179 -20.40 10.15 0.85
N GLN A 180 -19.33 10.17 0.05
CA GLN A 180 -18.28 9.14 0.09
C GLN A 180 -17.52 9.25 1.43
N SER A 181 -18.19 8.98 2.55
CA SER A 181 -17.53 8.70 3.82
C SER A 181 -17.13 7.22 3.85
N GLY A 182 -16.19 6.86 2.98
CA GLY A 182 -15.53 5.58 3.04
C GLY A 182 -14.69 5.50 4.31
N HIS A 183 -15.10 4.67 5.27
CA HIS A 183 -14.25 4.29 6.38
C HIS A 183 -13.05 3.54 5.81
N LEU A 184 -11.92 4.25 5.67
CA LEU A 184 -10.67 3.68 5.22
C LEU A 184 -10.13 2.79 6.34
N ASP A 185 -10.23 1.47 6.17
CA ASP A 185 -9.53 0.54 7.05
C ASP A 185 -8.02 0.71 6.85
N ALA A 186 -7.39 1.44 7.77
CA ALA A 186 -5.96 1.64 7.75
C ALA A 186 -5.20 0.36 8.17
N SER A 187 -5.90 -0.65 8.70
CA SER A 187 -5.28 -1.92 9.02
C SER A 187 -5.01 -2.77 7.77
N GLU A 188 -5.63 -2.49 6.62
CA GLU A 188 -5.23 -3.04 5.32
C GLU A 188 -4.01 -2.31 4.70
N ILE A 189 -3.65 -1.12 5.22
CA ILE A 189 -2.57 -0.28 4.71
C ILE A 189 -1.24 -0.86 5.20
N TYR A 190 -0.73 -1.88 4.50
CA TYR A 190 0.57 -2.48 4.81
C TYR A 190 1.74 -1.49 4.61
N VAL A 191 1.54 -0.43 3.86
CA VAL A 191 2.45 0.70 3.69
C VAL A 191 1.53 1.85 3.31
N PRO A 192 1.65 3.09 3.82
CA PRO A 192 0.96 4.21 3.24
C PRO A 192 1.51 4.33 1.82
N HIS A 193 0.88 3.65 0.85
CA HIS A 193 1.25 3.76 -0.54
C HIS A 193 1.02 5.22 -0.87
N PRO A 194 2.07 6.00 -1.15
CA PRO A 194 2.02 7.40 -0.81
C PRO A 194 1.16 8.24 -1.75
N TRP A 195 0.36 7.66 -2.67
CA TRP A 195 -0.56 8.42 -3.52
C TRP A 195 -2.06 8.19 -3.29
N ARG A 196 -2.47 7.06 -2.70
CA ARG A 196 -3.86 6.72 -2.30
C ARG A 196 -4.72 7.86 -1.68
N ARG A 197 -4.21 8.66 -0.73
CA ARG A 197 -5.01 9.73 -0.07
C ARG A 197 -5.03 11.06 -0.83
N THR A 198 -4.00 11.37 -1.62
CA THR A 198 -3.94 12.62 -2.40
C THR A 198 -5.04 12.64 -3.45
N TRP A 199 -5.20 11.53 -4.18
CA TRP A 199 -6.26 11.36 -5.19
C TRP A 199 -7.67 11.29 -4.60
N ALA A 200 -7.88 10.58 -3.48
CA ALA A 200 -9.18 10.53 -2.82
C ALA A 200 -9.62 11.92 -2.32
N ARG A 201 -8.67 12.75 -1.86
CA ARG A 201 -8.95 14.13 -1.47
C ARG A 201 -9.20 15.02 -2.68
N GLU A 202 -8.45 14.87 -3.76
CA GLU A 202 -8.65 15.65 -4.98
C GLU A 202 -10.03 15.36 -5.60
N ALA A 203 -10.39 14.07 -5.67
CA ALA A 203 -11.72 13.61 -6.04
C ALA A 203 -12.83 14.10 -5.09
N ALA A 204 -12.57 14.13 -3.77
CA ALA A 204 -13.51 14.65 -2.77
C ALA A 204 -13.52 16.19 -2.65
N SER A 205 -12.51 16.88 -3.22
CA SER A 205 -12.39 18.34 -3.22
C SER A 205 -13.01 18.97 -4.45
N HIS A 206 -13.49 18.16 -5.42
CA HIS A 206 -14.44 18.68 -6.39
C HIS A 206 -15.65 19.23 -5.63
N PRO A 207 -15.95 20.53 -5.78
CA PRO A 207 -17.00 21.15 -5.00
C PRO A 207 -18.31 20.44 -5.35
N CYS A 208 -18.91 19.79 -4.35
CA CYS A 208 -20.35 19.51 -4.38
C CYS A 208 -21.01 20.84 -4.75
N ARG A 209 -21.48 20.95 -6.00
CA ARG A 209 -22.30 22.09 -6.43
C ARG A 209 -23.39 22.23 -5.39
N LYS A 210 -23.48 23.41 -4.76
CA LYS A 210 -24.56 23.73 -3.84
C LYS A 210 -25.88 23.39 -4.56
N PRO A 211 -26.79 22.62 -3.96
CA PRO A 211 -28.10 22.44 -4.55
C PRO A 211 -28.74 23.83 -4.73
N PRO A 212 -29.36 24.12 -5.89
CA PRO A 212 -29.89 25.46 -6.20
C PRO A 212 -31.15 25.84 -5.40
N TRP A 213 -31.52 25.07 -4.38
CA TRP A 213 -32.79 25.24 -3.66
C TRP A 213 -32.58 25.85 -2.26
N PRO A 214 -33.48 26.74 -1.80
CA PRO A 214 -33.39 27.34 -0.48
C PRO A 214 -33.59 26.28 0.61
N LEU A 215 -32.53 25.99 1.36
CA LEU A 215 -32.59 25.09 2.52
C LEU A 215 -33.43 25.73 3.63
N THR A 216 -34.41 24.96 4.12
CA THR A 216 -35.25 25.32 5.28
C THR A 216 -34.40 25.53 6.53
N SER A 217 -34.92 26.33 7.49
CA SER A 217 -34.21 26.74 8.71
C SER A 217 -33.76 25.56 9.60
N SER A 218 -34.40 24.40 9.50
CA SER A 218 -34.01 23.16 10.19
C SER A 218 -32.76 22.49 9.59
N LEU A 219 -32.56 22.56 8.27
CA LEU A 219 -31.35 22.05 7.60
C LEU A 219 -30.13 22.95 7.79
N ARG A 220 -30.34 24.24 8.09
CA ARG A 220 -29.26 25.18 8.44
C ARG A 220 -28.56 24.83 9.75
N ARG A 221 -29.27 24.26 10.73
CA ARG A 221 -28.69 23.77 12.00
C ARG A 221 -27.92 22.45 11.82
N ALA A 222 -28.39 21.56 10.96
CA ALA A 222 -27.63 20.36 10.60
C ALA A 222 -26.32 20.69 9.84
N ALA A 223 -26.34 21.75 9.02
CA ALA A 223 -25.15 22.23 8.31
C ALA A 223 -24.11 22.93 9.22
N SER A 224 -24.51 23.50 10.37
CA SER A 224 -23.55 24.13 11.30
C SER A 224 -22.75 23.12 12.12
N CYS A 225 -23.30 21.92 12.40
CA CYS A 225 -22.58 20.80 13.01
C CYS A 225 -21.55 20.15 12.07
N ALA A 226 -21.57 20.46 10.78
CA ALA A 226 -20.64 19.91 9.79
C ALA A 226 -19.31 20.70 9.68
N ARG A 227 -19.07 21.74 10.50
CA ARG A 227 -17.73 22.33 10.67
C ARG A 227 -16.86 21.43 11.55
N CYS A 228 -16.65 20.19 11.12
CA CYS A 228 -15.46 19.47 11.56
C CYS A 228 -14.26 20.25 11.01
N PRO A 229 -13.31 20.71 11.85
CA PRO A 229 -12.08 21.29 11.35
C PRO A 229 -11.47 20.28 10.39
N ALA A 230 -11.37 20.66 9.12
CA ALA A 230 -10.85 19.78 8.08
C ALA A 230 -9.44 19.38 8.50
N GLU A 231 -9.23 18.15 8.98
CA GLU A 231 -7.94 17.66 9.48
C GLU A 231 -6.86 17.91 8.40
N PRO A 232 -6.00 18.92 8.56
CA PRO A 232 -5.02 19.26 7.52
C PRO A 232 -3.83 18.28 7.54
N SER A 233 -3.66 17.54 8.62
CA SER A 233 -2.39 16.95 9.06
C SER A 233 -2.01 15.66 8.36
N ILE A 234 -2.96 14.78 8.02
CA ILE A 234 -2.62 13.45 7.47
C ILE A 234 -2.08 13.54 6.03
N SER A 235 -2.43 14.61 5.32
CA SER A 235 -1.97 14.83 3.93
C SER A 235 -0.47 15.14 3.81
N HIS A 236 0.14 15.67 4.86
CA HIS A 236 1.53 16.14 4.79
C HIS A 236 2.55 15.00 4.85
N ASN A 237 2.33 14.01 5.72
CA ASN A 237 3.27 12.90 5.96
C ASN A 237 3.39 12.02 4.71
N PHE A 238 2.25 11.83 4.09
CA PHE A 238 2.08 11.09 2.86
C PHE A 238 2.83 11.73 1.68
N ARG A 239 2.69 13.05 1.52
CA ARG A 239 3.42 13.83 0.51
C ARG A 239 4.93 13.70 0.70
N ARG A 240 5.44 13.67 1.95
CA ARG A 240 6.87 13.45 2.20
C ARG A 240 7.37 12.11 1.66
N VAL A 241 6.60 11.03 1.85
CA VAL A 241 6.96 9.72 1.29
C VAL A 241 6.88 9.75 -0.24
N GLN A 242 5.89 10.40 -0.86
CA GLN A 242 5.85 10.57 -2.33
C GLN A 242 7.09 11.28 -2.85
N VAL A 243 7.39 12.43 -2.25
CA VAL A 243 8.55 13.26 -2.61
C VAL A 243 9.82 12.44 -2.45
N SER A 244 9.95 11.66 -1.38
CA SER A 244 11.12 10.81 -1.17
C SER A 244 11.26 9.71 -2.24
N ILE A 245 10.16 9.09 -2.68
CA ILE A 245 10.19 8.14 -3.81
C ILE A 245 10.61 8.86 -5.09
N LEU A 246 10.02 10.02 -5.38
CA LEU A 246 10.37 10.82 -6.57
C LEU A 246 11.84 11.23 -6.56
N VAL A 247 12.36 11.67 -5.42
CA VAL A 247 13.78 12.00 -5.23
C VAL A 247 14.65 10.77 -5.47
N GLY A 248 14.31 9.61 -4.91
CA GLY A 248 15.04 8.37 -5.17
C GLY A 248 15.06 7.98 -6.64
N CYS A 249 13.89 8.01 -7.31
CA CYS A 249 13.78 7.71 -8.73
C CYS A 249 14.60 8.69 -9.58
N ALA A 250 14.47 10.00 -9.34
CA ALA A 250 15.15 11.05 -10.09
C ALA A 250 16.67 11.05 -9.88
N ALA A 251 17.14 10.74 -8.66
CA ALA A 251 18.56 10.67 -8.33
C ALA A 251 19.24 9.42 -8.88
N THR A 252 18.50 8.36 -9.22
CA THR A 252 19.10 7.08 -9.63
C THR A 252 19.92 7.18 -10.92
N PRO A 253 19.43 7.73 -12.04
CA PRO A 253 20.24 7.86 -13.25
C PRO A 253 21.54 8.65 -13.08
N PRO A 254 21.53 9.89 -12.54
CA PRO A 254 22.78 10.62 -12.33
C PRO A 254 23.69 9.96 -11.30
N LEU A 255 23.14 9.21 -10.33
CA LEU A 255 23.96 8.46 -9.37
C LEU A 255 24.72 7.33 -10.05
N VAL A 256 24.05 6.54 -10.88
CA VAL A 256 24.70 5.47 -11.65
C VAL A 256 25.74 6.05 -12.59
N ASP A 257 25.44 7.14 -13.28
CA ASP A 257 26.39 7.82 -14.17
C ASP A 257 27.63 8.35 -13.41
N ALA A 258 27.43 8.99 -12.25
CA ALA A 258 28.51 9.47 -11.41
C ALA A 258 29.38 8.33 -10.87
N LEU A 259 28.78 7.20 -10.48
CA LEU A 259 29.50 6.00 -10.03
C LEU A 259 30.32 5.38 -11.17
N ILE A 260 29.77 5.30 -12.39
CA ILE A 260 30.49 4.82 -13.58
C ILE A 260 31.70 5.71 -13.88
N ARG A 261 31.54 7.03 -13.78
CA ARG A 261 32.60 8.03 -14.00
C ARG A 261 33.54 8.21 -12.81
N LYS A 262 33.27 7.56 -11.67
CA LYS A 262 34.00 7.69 -10.41
C LYS A 262 34.04 9.13 -9.86
N GLU A 263 33.00 9.92 -10.11
CA GLU A 263 32.87 11.32 -9.67
C GLU A 263 32.41 11.39 -8.20
N ARG A 264 33.33 11.22 -7.26
CA ARG A 264 33.06 11.11 -5.81
C ARG A 264 32.17 12.23 -5.25
N TRP A 265 32.41 13.48 -5.64
CA TRP A 265 31.62 14.63 -5.17
C TRP A 265 30.18 14.58 -5.63
N ARG A 266 29.92 14.16 -6.89
CA ARG A 266 28.55 14.00 -7.39
C ARG A 266 27.83 12.85 -6.69
N VAL A 267 28.53 11.75 -6.44
CA VAL A 267 27.98 10.62 -5.66
C VAL A 267 27.58 11.08 -4.26
N LEU A 268 28.46 11.82 -3.57
CA LEU A 268 28.16 12.35 -2.24
C LEU A 268 26.97 13.31 -2.26
N ALA A 269 26.92 14.24 -3.21
CA ALA A 269 25.82 15.19 -3.34
C ALA A 269 24.47 14.49 -3.58
N LEU A 270 24.44 13.49 -4.46
CA LEU A 270 23.22 12.71 -4.76
C LEU A 270 22.80 11.83 -3.58
N ALA A 271 23.75 11.21 -2.90
CA ALA A 271 23.48 10.46 -1.67
C ALA A 271 22.89 11.36 -0.57
N SER A 272 23.46 12.56 -0.38
CA SER A 272 22.93 13.57 0.54
C SER A 272 21.52 14.01 0.14
N ALA A 273 21.26 14.27 -1.15
CA ALA A 273 19.93 14.64 -1.63
C ALA A 273 18.87 13.56 -1.36
N MET A 274 19.22 12.28 -1.55
CA MET A 274 18.35 11.15 -1.20
C MET A 274 18.14 10.97 0.31
N LEU A 275 19.08 11.46 1.14
CA LEU A 275 19.00 11.39 2.60
C LEU A 275 18.12 12.51 3.20
N LEU A 276 17.98 13.65 2.51
CA LEU A 276 17.22 14.81 2.99
C LEU A 276 15.77 14.49 3.42
N PRO A 277 14.95 13.72 2.66
CA PRO A 277 13.59 13.41 3.07
C PRO A 277 13.53 12.59 4.37
N TYR A 278 14.48 11.68 4.55
CA TYR A 278 14.64 10.89 5.77
C TYR A 278 15.02 11.78 6.96
N LEU A 279 16.01 12.65 6.81
CA LEU A 279 16.44 13.56 7.88
C LEU A 279 15.32 14.54 8.24
N SER A 280 14.66 15.12 7.24
CA SER A 280 13.50 16.00 7.45
C SER A 280 12.38 15.31 8.23
N SER A 281 12.14 14.02 7.98
CA SER A 281 11.13 13.26 8.73
C SER A 281 11.61 12.83 10.11
N SER A 282 12.90 12.50 10.27
CA SER A 282 13.49 12.07 11.53
C SER A 282 13.63 13.19 12.55
N LEU A 283 13.90 14.41 12.07
CA LEU A 283 14.09 15.61 12.88
C LEU A 283 12.77 16.33 13.21
N ASP A 284 11.63 15.85 12.72
CA ASP A 284 10.32 16.44 13.01
C ASP A 284 9.63 15.66 14.17
N PRO A 285 9.73 16.14 15.43
CA PRO A 285 9.20 15.43 16.59
C PRO A 285 7.66 15.28 16.54
N ARG A 286 6.96 16.17 15.83
CA ARG A 286 5.50 16.15 15.71
C ARG A 286 5.02 14.98 14.85
N LEU A 287 5.86 14.45 13.96
CA LEU A 287 5.50 13.32 13.11
C LEU A 287 5.41 12.00 13.87
N ARG A 288 6.41 11.72 14.72
CA ARG A 288 6.46 10.46 15.48
C ARG A 288 5.30 10.34 16.46
N GLN A 289 4.95 11.43 17.14
CA GLN A 289 3.85 11.44 18.11
C GLN A 289 2.50 11.13 17.46
N ARG A 290 2.25 11.62 16.23
CA ARG A 290 0.98 11.45 15.53
C ARG A 290 0.73 10.02 15.05
N TYR A 291 1.75 9.35 14.51
CA TYR A 291 1.61 7.97 14.04
C TYR A 291 1.37 6.98 15.18
N PHE A 292 2.03 7.20 16.32
CA PHE A 292 1.77 6.41 17.51
C PHE A 292 0.32 6.60 17.99
N PHE A 293 -0.17 7.84 18.00
CA PHE A 293 -1.54 8.15 18.37
C PHE A 293 -2.58 7.50 17.45
N GLU A 294 -2.46 7.65 16.13
CA GLU A 294 -3.42 7.05 15.18
C GLU A 294 -3.49 5.53 15.29
N PHE A 295 -2.35 4.88 15.53
CA PHE A 295 -2.30 3.43 15.72
C PHE A 295 -3.02 3.00 17.00
N GLN A 296 -2.74 3.68 18.12
CA GLN A 296 -3.44 3.43 19.39
C GLN A 296 -4.95 3.65 19.25
N LEU A 297 -5.37 4.70 18.53
CA LEU A 297 -6.78 5.00 18.33
C LEU A 297 -7.51 3.91 17.52
N GLN A 298 -6.83 3.31 16.54
CA GLN A 298 -7.38 2.18 15.80
C GLN A 298 -7.46 0.91 16.62
N ARG A 299 -6.45 0.67 17.47
CA ARG A 299 -6.48 -0.45 18.40
C ARG A 299 -7.67 -0.35 19.34
N LEU A 300 -7.88 0.83 19.94
CA LEU A 300 -9.03 1.08 20.82
C LEU A 300 -10.37 0.87 20.09
N ARG A 301 -10.51 1.34 18.84
CA ARG A 301 -11.73 1.10 18.05
C ARG A 301 -12.00 -0.38 17.79
N LYS A 302 -10.96 -1.17 17.48
CA LYS A 302 -11.13 -2.63 17.29
C LYS A 302 -11.48 -3.35 18.59
N GLU A 303 -10.91 -2.91 19.71
CA GLU A 303 -11.28 -3.41 21.04
C GLU A 303 -12.73 -3.06 21.38
N GLU A 304 -13.21 -1.87 20.99
CA GLU A 304 -14.60 -1.45 21.18
C GLU A 304 -15.59 -2.21 20.26
N GLU A 305 -15.24 -2.41 18.99
CA GLU A 305 -16.02 -3.19 18.01
C GLU A 305 -16.14 -4.66 18.42
N SER A 306 -15.07 -5.26 18.98
CA SER A 306 -15.11 -6.64 19.46
C SER A 306 -15.99 -6.80 20.70
N ARG A 307 -15.95 -5.85 21.65
CA ARG A 307 -16.85 -5.84 22.81
C ARG A 307 -18.32 -5.70 22.41
N THR A 308 -18.63 -4.81 21.47
CA THR A 308 -20.02 -4.63 21.01
C THR A 308 -20.57 -5.87 20.29
N CYS A 309 -19.72 -6.70 19.67
CA CYS A 309 -20.14 -7.98 19.10
C CYS A 309 -20.41 -9.06 20.14
N GLU A 310 -19.70 -9.05 21.29
CA GLU A 310 -19.94 -9.99 22.39
C GLU A 310 -21.20 -9.66 23.19
N ASP A 311 -21.47 -8.36 23.36
CA ASP A 311 -22.63 -7.85 24.10
C ASP A 311 -23.92 -7.75 23.26
N ALA A 312 -23.84 -8.04 21.95
CA ALA A 312 -25.03 -8.10 21.11
C ALA A 312 -25.98 -9.16 21.70
N PRO A 313 -27.17 -8.76 22.19
CA PRO A 313 -28.06 -9.67 22.90
C PRO A 313 -28.31 -10.85 21.98
N ARG A 314 -27.91 -12.06 22.44
CA ARG A 314 -28.27 -13.31 21.76
C ARG A 314 -29.76 -13.22 21.58
N SER A 315 -30.20 -12.97 20.35
CA SER A 315 -31.60 -12.87 20.03
C SER A 315 -32.20 -14.15 20.58
N VAL A 316 -33.01 -13.99 21.63
CA VAL A 316 -33.78 -15.07 22.21
C VAL A 316 -34.53 -15.61 21.01
N THR A 317 -34.11 -16.80 20.56
CA THR A 317 -34.79 -17.51 19.49
C THR A 317 -36.22 -17.59 19.99
N PRO A 318 -37.20 -16.93 19.33
CA PRO A 318 -38.56 -16.97 19.83
C PRO A 318 -38.93 -18.44 19.87
N GLY A 319 -39.19 -18.92 21.09
CA GLY A 319 -39.53 -20.30 21.37
C GLY A 319 -40.80 -20.66 20.61
N GLY A 320 -40.61 -21.11 19.38
CA GLY A 320 -41.60 -21.86 18.63
C GLY A 320 -41.72 -23.23 19.27
N ALA A 321 -42.55 -23.33 20.30
CA ALA A 321 -43.07 -24.60 20.77
C ALA A 321 -43.89 -25.22 19.63
N PHE A 322 -43.25 -26.04 18.79
CA PHE A 322 -43.96 -27.04 18.01
C PHE A 322 -43.52 -28.42 18.52
N ARG A 323 -44.36 -28.96 19.41
CA ARG A 323 -44.34 -30.38 19.79
C ARG A 323 -44.60 -31.20 18.53
N SER A 324 -43.61 -31.98 18.10
CA SER A 324 -43.88 -33.26 17.43
C SER A 324 -43.04 -34.36 18.09
N ARG A 325 -43.70 -35.51 18.26
CA ARG A 325 -43.35 -36.68 19.06
C ARG A 325 -42.02 -37.35 18.68
N PRO A 326 -41.43 -38.16 19.58
CA PRO A 326 -40.16 -38.84 19.37
C PRO A 326 -40.36 -40.20 18.67
N THR A 327 -39.54 -40.47 17.66
CA THR A 327 -39.01 -41.80 17.30
C THR A 327 -37.66 -41.48 16.66
N GLY A 328 -36.52 -41.65 17.32
CA GLY A 328 -35.90 -42.92 17.67
C GLY A 328 -34.77 -43.19 16.69
N ALA A 329 -33.53 -42.77 17.00
CA ALA A 329 -32.28 -43.38 16.51
C ALA A 329 -31.03 -42.61 17.00
N ARG A 330 -30.43 -43.17 18.05
CA ARG A 330 -29.00 -43.33 18.36
C ARG A 330 -27.98 -42.95 17.24
N GLN A 331 -27.06 -42.02 17.54
CA GLN A 331 -25.61 -42.03 17.16
C GLN A 331 -24.94 -40.78 17.76
N VAL A 332 -24.15 -40.88 18.84
CA VAL A 332 -22.68 -41.10 18.88
C VAL A 332 -21.88 -40.11 18.01
N GLY A 333 -21.14 -39.20 18.66
CA GLY A 333 -20.15 -38.34 18.00
C GLY A 333 -19.53 -37.30 18.93
N ARG A 334 -18.54 -37.73 19.71
CA ARG A 334 -17.66 -36.93 20.60
C ARG A 334 -16.98 -35.81 19.81
N CYS A 335 -17.07 -34.56 20.28
CA CYS A 335 -16.17 -33.48 19.86
C CYS A 335 -15.08 -33.31 20.93
N ASN A 336 -13.89 -33.82 20.65
CA ASN A 336 -12.68 -33.51 21.41
C ASN A 336 -12.20 -32.10 21.00
N THR A 337 -12.20 -31.18 21.97
CA THR A 337 -11.36 -29.99 21.95
C THR A 337 -9.93 -30.40 22.24
N THR A 338 -9.05 -30.32 21.24
CA THR A 338 -7.60 -30.24 21.47
C THR A 338 -7.16 -28.82 21.21
N GLU A 339 -6.61 -28.22 22.27
CA GLU A 339 -5.76 -27.05 22.24
C GLU A 339 -4.55 -27.31 21.32
N LEU A 340 -4.17 -26.28 20.56
CA LEU A 340 -2.78 -25.90 20.27
C LEU A 340 -2.74 -24.45 19.74
#